data_AF-A0A9P7BPP3-F1
#
_entry.id   AF-A0A9P7BPP3-F1
#
_cell.length_a   1.000
_cell.length_b   1.000
_cell.length_c   1.000
_cell.angle_alpha   90.00
_cell.angle_beta   90.00
_cell.angle_gamma   90.00
#
_symmetry.space_group_name_H-M   'P 1'
#
loop_
_entity.id
_entity.type
_entity.pdbx_description
1 polymer ?
#
loop_
_entity_poly.entity_id
_entity_poly.type
_entity_poly.pdbx_seq_one_letter_code
_entity_poly.pdbx_strand_id
1 'polypeptide(L)'
;MAEAGPKPPSREERKRCWFLRDQYFECLDKCNIRDPVTVEKAPEKASECLELKKNYEDGCMASWVEYFNKRRVLDLRQKEYLEFSKQQSGK
;
A
#
# COMPACT_ATOMS: atom_id res chain seq x y z
N MET A 1 32.75 7.87 -11.50
CA MET A 1 32.13 6.56 -11.23
C MET A 1 30.82 6.85 -10.51
N ALA A 2 29.68 6.78 -11.21
CA ALA A 2 28.38 7.13 -10.62
C ALA A 2 27.92 5.99 -9.69
N GLU A 3 28.03 6.27 -8.39
CA GLU A 3 27.23 5.82 -7.25
C GLU A 3 26.39 4.54 -7.44
N ALA A 4 26.90 3.42 -6.90
CA ALA A 4 26.10 2.24 -6.63
C ALA A 4 25.30 2.45 -5.33
N GLY A 5 24.22 3.24 -5.42
CA GLY A 5 23.09 3.13 -4.48
C GLY A 5 22.48 1.73 -4.51
N PRO A 6 21.62 1.35 -3.54
CA PRO A 6 21.11 -0.01 -3.39
C PRO A 6 20.61 -0.53 -4.73
N LYS A 7 21.24 -1.60 -5.20
CA LYS A 7 21.11 -2.21 -6.52
C LYS A 7 19.65 -2.15 -6.96
N PRO A 8 19.31 -1.38 -8.02
CA PRO A 8 17.94 -1.35 -8.47
C PRO A 8 17.54 -2.78 -8.83
N PRO A 9 16.36 -3.26 -8.38
CA PRO A 9 15.92 -4.62 -8.68
C PRO A 9 15.96 -4.81 -10.19
N SER A 10 16.49 -5.97 -10.62
CA SER A 10 16.61 -6.30 -12.03
C SER A 10 15.25 -6.14 -12.72
N ARG A 11 15.26 -5.87 -14.03
CA ARG A 11 14.02 -5.64 -14.81
C ARG A 11 12.99 -6.76 -14.60
N GLU A 12 13.45 -7.99 -14.41
CA GLU A 12 12.63 -9.17 -14.13
C GLU A 12 12.02 -9.15 -12.73
N GLU A 13 12.78 -8.73 -11.71
CA GLU A 13 12.29 -8.59 -10.34
C GLU A 13 11.26 -7.46 -10.22
N ARG A 14 11.46 -6.36 -10.96
CA ARG A 14 10.43 -5.31 -11.08
C ARG A 14 9.15 -5.83 -11.70
N LYS A 15 9.23 -6.67 -12.75
CA LYS A 15 8.03 -7.27 -13.36
C LYS A 15 7.30 -8.18 -12.37
N ARG A 16 8.03 -9.01 -11.61
CA ARG A 16 7.44 -9.84 -10.54
C ARG A 16 6.79 -8.98 -9.45
N CYS A 17 7.48 -7.95 -8.98
CA CYS A 17 6.93 -7.00 -8.02
C CYS A 17 5.66 -6.32 -8.56
N TRP A 18 5.61 -5.92 -9.83
CA TRP A 18 4.41 -5.31 -10.40
C TRP A 18 3.24 -6.28 -10.46
N PHE A 19 3.50 -7.54 -10.80
CA PHE A 19 2.46 -8.58 -10.80
C PHE A 19 1.91 -8.84 -9.40
N LEU A 20 2.78 -8.96 -8.40
CA LEU A 20 2.39 -9.11 -6.99
C LEU A 20 1.64 -7.87 -6.47
N ARG A 21 2.10 -6.68 -6.84
CA ARG A 21 1.43 -5.41 -6.52
C ARG A 21 0.02 -5.39 -7.10
N ASP A 22 -0.14 -5.78 -8.36
CA ASP A 22 -1.42 -5.73 -9.05
C ASP A 22 -2.43 -6.67 -8.41
N GLN A 23 -2.04 -7.92 -8.12
CA GLN A 23 -2.87 -8.86 -7.37
C GLN A 23 -3.25 -8.33 -5.98
N TYR A 24 -2.28 -7.77 -5.25
CA TYR A 24 -2.54 -7.16 -3.94
C TYR A 24 -3.49 -5.95 -4.05
N PHE A 25 -3.29 -5.08 -5.04
CA PHE A 25 -4.13 -3.90 -5.26
C PHE A 25 -5.53 -4.26 -5.75
N GLU A 26 -5.68 -5.29 -6.59
CA GLU A 26 -6.98 -5.80 -7.03
C GLU A 26 -7.77 -6.34 -5.84
N CYS A 27 -7.10 -7.08 -4.93
CA CYS A 27 -7.69 -7.54 -3.68
C CYS A 27 -8.13 -6.34 -2.82
N LEU A 28 -7.26 -5.35 -2.62
CA LEU A 28 -7.60 -4.14 -1.88
C LEU A 28 -8.77 -3.36 -2.52
N ASP A 29 -8.82 -3.27 -3.85
CA ASP A 29 -9.87 -2.55 -4.59
C ASP A 29 -11.23 -3.24 -4.47
N LYS A 30 -11.27 -4.57 -4.64
CA LYS A 30 -12.46 -5.41 -4.40
C LYS A 30 -13.02 -5.26 -2.99
N CYS A 31 -12.15 -4.98 -2.03
CA CYS A 31 -12.55 -4.75 -0.64
C CYS A 31 -12.84 -3.28 -0.33
N ASN A 32 -12.54 -2.37 -1.27
CA ASN A 32 -12.50 -0.94 -1.06
C ASN A 32 -11.59 -0.52 0.12
N ILE A 33 -10.59 -1.34 0.42
CA ILE A 33 -9.70 -1.15 1.55
C ILE A 33 -8.53 -0.28 1.12
N ARG A 34 -8.46 0.88 1.75
CA ARG A 34 -7.43 1.87 1.49
C ARG A 34 -6.44 1.98 2.65
N ASP A 35 -6.79 1.53 3.85
CA ASP A 35 -5.88 1.52 5.00
C ASP A 35 -5.61 0.09 5.49
N PRO A 36 -4.38 -0.24 5.95
CA PRO A 36 -4.15 -1.43 6.77
C PRO A 36 -5.08 -1.52 8.00
N VAL A 37 -5.51 -0.40 8.60
CA VAL A 37 -6.52 -0.41 9.68
C VAL A 37 -7.89 -0.87 9.20
N THR A 38 -8.24 -0.60 7.93
CA THR A 38 -9.48 -1.13 7.34
C THR A 38 -9.32 -2.57 6.84
N VAL A 39 -8.08 -3.01 6.52
CA VAL A 39 -7.74 -4.43 6.36
C VAL A 39 -8.07 -5.16 7.67
N GLU A 40 -7.67 -4.62 8.83
CA GLU A 40 -8.02 -5.20 10.13
C GLU A 40 -9.53 -5.21 10.44
N LYS A 41 -10.31 -4.26 9.88
CA LYS A 41 -11.78 -4.22 10.05
C LYS A 41 -12.55 -5.17 9.13
N ALA A 42 -11.93 -5.75 8.11
CA ALA A 42 -12.57 -6.65 7.14
C ALA A 42 -11.86 -8.01 7.07
N PRO A 43 -11.82 -8.78 8.18
CA PRO A 43 -10.95 -9.95 8.36
C PRO A 43 -11.12 -11.03 7.27
N GLU A 44 -12.32 -11.22 6.74
CA GLU A 44 -12.62 -12.25 5.75
C GLU A 44 -11.93 -12.02 4.40
N LYS A 45 -11.88 -10.77 3.92
CA LYS A 45 -11.21 -10.44 2.65
C LYS A 45 -9.78 -9.95 2.85
N ALA A 46 -9.50 -9.44 4.04
CA ALA A 46 -8.18 -9.02 4.46
C ALA A 46 -7.20 -10.18 4.55
N SER A 47 -7.62 -11.37 4.97
CA SER A 47 -6.71 -12.51 5.14
C SER A 47 -6.01 -12.88 3.81
N GLU A 48 -6.75 -12.95 2.71
CA GLU A 48 -6.20 -13.17 1.37
C GLU A 48 -5.31 -11.99 0.92
N CYS A 49 -5.74 -10.74 1.14
CA CYS A 49 -4.92 -9.58 0.80
C CYS A 49 -3.64 -9.49 1.66
N LEU A 50 -3.64 -10.01 2.89
CA LEU A 50 -2.52 -9.95 3.83
C LEU A 50 -1.46 -11.01 3.48
N GLU A 51 -1.89 -12.16 2.97
CA GLU A 51 -1.00 -13.16 2.39
C GLU A 51 -0.36 -12.63 1.09
N LEU A 52 -1.16 -12.02 0.20
CA LEU A 52 -0.67 -11.32 -0.99
C LEU A 52 0.29 -10.17 -0.64
N LYS A 53 0.02 -9.42 0.44
CA LYS A 53 0.91 -8.39 0.97
C LYS A 53 2.25 -8.97 1.39
N LYS A 54 2.26 -10.09 2.11
CA LYS A 54 3.49 -10.77 2.51
C LYS A 54 4.31 -11.21 1.30
N ASN A 55 3.64 -11.82 0.31
CA ASN A 55 4.26 -12.20 -0.95
C ASN A 55 4.77 -10.99 -1.74
N TYR A 56 4.05 -9.87 -1.67
CA TYR A 56 4.43 -8.61 -2.30
C TYR A 56 5.64 -7.97 -1.59
N GLU A 57 5.73 -8.00 -0.26
CA GLU A 57 6.91 -7.56 0.51
C GLU A 57 8.12 -8.46 0.32
N ASP A 58 7.92 -9.75 0.11
CA ASP A 58 8.99 -10.71 -0.17
C ASP A 58 9.53 -10.56 -1.60
N GLY A 59 8.64 -10.44 -2.59
CA GLY A 59 8.99 -10.31 -4.01
C GLY A 59 9.21 -8.88 -4.50
N CYS A 60 8.97 -7.86 -3.67
CA CYS A 60 9.19 -6.46 -4.02
C CYS A 60 10.06 -5.75 -2.99
N MET A 61 10.82 -4.76 -3.46
CA MET A 61 11.68 -3.95 -2.62
C MET A 61 10.87 -3.24 -1.53
N ALA A 62 11.33 -3.32 -0.27
CA ALA A 62 10.63 -2.72 0.88
C ALA A 62 10.32 -1.23 0.67
N SER A 63 11.22 -0.44 0.06
CA SER A 63 10.96 0.98 -0.24
C SER A 63 9.78 1.20 -1.20
N TRP A 64 9.52 0.28 -2.11
CA TRP A 64 8.35 0.35 -2.98
C TRP A 64 7.08 0.08 -2.18
N VAL A 65 7.07 -1.00 -1.40
CA VAL A 65 5.92 -1.36 -0.56
C VAL A 65 5.61 -0.24 0.43
N GLU A 66 6.63 0.29 1.12
CA GLU A 66 6.51 1.45 1.98
C GLU A 66 5.96 2.67 1.23
N TYR A 67 6.46 2.98 0.03
CA TYR A 67 5.95 4.11 -0.75
C TYR A 67 4.45 3.98 -1.05
N PHE A 68 3.99 2.81 -1.50
CA PHE A 68 2.57 2.56 -1.80
C PHE A 68 1.70 2.60 -0.54
N ASN A 69 2.15 1.97 0.55
CA ASN A 69 1.47 2.00 1.85
C ASN A 69 1.38 3.45 2.36
N LYS A 70 2.47 4.21 2.29
CA LYS A 70 2.55 5.59 2.76
C LYS A 70 1.69 6.52 1.91
N ARG A 71 1.60 6.31 0.59
CA ARG A 71 0.69 7.02 -0.32
C ARG A 71 -0.78 6.84 0.10
N ARG A 72 -1.15 5.61 0.46
CA ARG A 72 -2.50 5.25 0.92
C ARG A 72 -2.82 5.88 2.28
N VAL A 73 -1.91 5.79 3.25
CA VAL A 73 -2.05 6.42 4.58
C VAL A 73 -2.09 7.96 4.48
N LEU A 74 -1.31 8.57 3.59
CA LEU A 74 -1.33 10.02 3.37
C LEU A 74 -2.68 10.52 2.83
N ASP A 75 -3.30 9.77 1.92
CA ASP A 75 -4.64 10.08 1.40
C ASP A 75 -5.70 10.05 2.51
N LEU A 76 -5.61 9.06 3.40
CA LEU A 76 -6.48 8.94 4.56
C LEU A 76 -6.24 10.02 5.59
N ARG A 77 -4.97 10.30 5.91
CA ARG A 77 -4.61 11.41 6.79
C ARG A 77 -5.12 12.73 6.24
N GLN A 78 -5.04 12.95 4.92
CA GLN A 78 -5.66 14.12 4.30
C GLN A 78 -7.18 14.13 4.48
N LYS A 79 -7.87 13.01 4.24
CA LYS A 79 -9.31 12.89 4.47
C LYS A 79 -9.69 13.21 5.92
N GLU A 80 -8.97 12.64 6.88
CA GLU A 80 -9.21 12.86 8.31
C GLU A 80 -8.95 14.33 8.69
N TYR A 81 -7.92 14.96 8.12
CA TYR A 81 -7.65 16.39 8.30
C TYR A 81 -8.77 17.27 7.71
N LEU A 82 -9.29 16.91 6.54
CA LEU A 82 -10.43 17.58 5.90
C LEU A 82 -11.71 17.44 6.73
N GLU A 83 -11.99 16.23 7.24
CA GLU A 83 -13.14 15.97 8.10
C GLU A 83 -13.01 16.72 9.45
N PHE A 84 -11.83 16.72 10.05
CA PHE A 84 -11.54 17.46 11.27
C PHE A 84 -11.68 18.98 11.05
N SER A 85 -11.20 19.49 9.91
CA SER A 85 -11.32 20.91 9.54
C SER A 85 -12.78 21.30 9.26
N LYS A 86 -13.57 20.42 8.63
CA LYS A 86 -15.03 20.58 8.51
C LYS A 86 -15.73 20.59 9.87
N GLN A 87 -15.34 19.70 10.79
CA GLN A 87 -15.90 19.67 12.15
C GLN A 87 -15.53 20.92 12.97
N GLN A 88 -14.35 21.50 12.76
CA GLN A 88 -13.93 22.73 13.46
C GLN A 88 -14.57 24.00 12.87
N SER A 89 -14.88 24.06 11.58
CA SER A 89 -15.46 25.26 10.96
C SER A 89 -16.95 25.47 11.28
N GLY A 90 -17.58 24.56 12.02
CA GLY A 90 -19.01 24.62 12.37
C GLY A 90 -19.30 25.04 13.82
N LYS A 91 -18.32 25.59 14.55
CA LYS A 91 -18.49 26.01 15.95
C LYS A 91 -18.30 27.50 16.14
#